data_AF-A0A1L7I6P6-F1
#
_entry.id   AF-A0A1L7I6P6-F1
#
_cell.length_a   1.000
_cell.length_b   1.000
_cell.length_c   1.000
_cell.angle_alpha   90.00
_cell.angle_beta   90.00
_cell.angle_gamma   90.00
#
_symmetry.space_group_name_H-M   'P 1'
#
loop_
_entity.id
_entity.type
_entity.pdbx_description
1 polymer ?
#
loop_
_entity_poly.entity_id
_entity_poly.type
_entity_poly.pdbx_seq_one_letter_code
_entity_poly.pdbx_strand_id
1 'polypeptide(L)'
;MKYAWLLIGFLLLLSGCNNQPEGDQHVFVGGQINNPETDYVVLSKEDSIIDTLYLNQQNQFGKEYDDLESGIYTFKHSPENQIMYLEPGDSVVIWLNTLDFDRSLNFSGDGAEKSNFLLDIFIRNLDNNDLILQYYKIKPERFAEITDSIRDDRMQSLERLEEQEELSDTYLKLAKASVNYEFYDLRERYSFLIHKYYPALSAEIPENFNNYREHINFSDEDLEDLYVYTNFLDDYLRSKSIEDCQTKECYNLNSLQNLSKRIELTDSLFKNDKLKHKFIDRFATQSIIMSETDRGIDFVLNLLKSIDYARLDYIERLSRMQRSYLKGNSIADKGLIDTNGNKTTYGEIIDKPSIIMSWSIYALDHHQWLHKIVKDLREKYPEIDFYTVNIDGQTYENWLRVLETFSYDKKYEYQIANRNIGNDMYKNYLTKVLFVDKKGVIQKGDISYSSIKDFEEDILEFLNK
;
A
#
# COMPACT_ATOMS: atom_id res chain seq x y z
N MET A 1 44.78 -18.67 -67.86
CA MET A 1 44.08 -17.47 -67.36
C MET A 1 42.57 -17.45 -67.70
N LYS A 2 41.85 -18.58 -67.64
CA LYS A 2 40.38 -18.62 -67.82
C LYS A 2 39.61 -19.14 -66.60
N TYR A 3 40.29 -19.81 -65.66
CA TYR A 3 39.68 -20.31 -64.42
C TYR A 3 39.71 -19.31 -63.25
N ALA A 4 40.52 -18.25 -63.34
CA ALA A 4 40.58 -17.20 -62.32
C ALA A 4 39.35 -16.28 -62.34
N TRP A 5 38.69 -16.15 -63.50
CA TRP A 5 37.51 -15.31 -63.66
C TRP A 5 36.21 -15.98 -63.17
N LEU A 6 36.18 -17.32 -63.13
CA LEU A 6 35.06 -18.08 -62.57
C LEU A 6 35.06 -18.10 -61.03
N LEU A 7 36.24 -17.96 -60.39
CA LEU A 7 36.35 -17.85 -58.94
C LEU A 7 35.94 -16.46 -58.40
N ILE A 8 36.14 -15.41 -59.20
CA ILE A 8 35.77 -14.02 -58.83
C ILE A 8 34.25 -13.80 -58.97
N GLY A 9 33.57 -14.53 -59.86
CA GLY A 9 32.11 -14.49 -59.99
C GLY A 9 31.36 -15.17 -58.84
N PHE A 10 31.98 -16.14 -58.15
CA PHE A 10 31.35 -16.85 -57.02
C PHE A 10 31.51 -16.11 -55.68
N LEU A 11 32.52 -15.24 -55.54
CA LEU A 11 32.71 -14.42 -54.33
C LEU A 11 31.80 -13.18 -54.26
N LEU A 12 31.17 -12.76 -55.36
CA LEU A 12 30.23 -11.61 -55.38
C LEU A 12 28.78 -12.00 -55.06
N LEU A 13 28.49 -13.29 -54.87
CA LEU A 13 27.17 -13.79 -54.45
C LEU A 13 27.05 -14.00 -52.93
N LEU A 14 28.11 -13.74 -52.16
CA LEU A 14 28.12 -13.87 -50.69
C LEU A 14 28.07 -12.53 -49.96
N SER A 15 28.04 -11.41 -50.67
CA SER A 15 27.67 -10.11 -50.10
C SER A 15 26.14 -9.99 -50.12
N GLY A 16 25.46 -10.85 -49.36
CA GLY A 16 24.12 -10.54 -48.87
C GLY A 16 24.27 -9.40 -47.86
N CYS A 17 23.55 -8.31 -48.05
CA CYS A 17 23.37 -7.33 -46.99
C CYS A 17 22.81 -8.07 -45.78
N ASN A 18 23.60 -8.16 -44.71
CA ASN A 18 23.09 -8.47 -43.39
C ASN A 18 22.42 -7.19 -42.87
N ASN A 19 21.37 -6.75 -43.55
CA ASN A 19 20.34 -5.98 -42.89
C ASN A 19 19.59 -7.03 -42.06
N GLN A 20 20.11 -7.36 -40.88
CA GLN A 20 19.18 -7.68 -39.80
C GLN A 20 18.21 -6.50 -39.82
N PRO A 21 16.88 -6.72 -40.00
CA PRO A 21 15.96 -5.66 -39.68
C PRO A 21 16.38 -5.16 -38.30
N GLU A 22 16.52 -3.84 -38.12
CA GLU A 22 16.43 -3.30 -36.76
C GLU A 22 15.21 -3.99 -36.16
N GLY A 23 15.43 -4.88 -35.19
CA GLY A 23 14.39 -5.77 -34.70
C GLY A 23 13.21 -4.90 -34.34
N ASP A 24 12.01 -5.33 -34.69
CA ASP A 24 10.79 -4.58 -34.41
C ASP A 24 10.84 -4.12 -32.94
N GLN A 25 11.03 -2.82 -32.72
CA GLN A 25 11.13 -2.23 -31.39
C GLN A 25 9.75 -1.93 -30.82
N HIS A 26 8.69 -2.14 -31.61
CA HIS A 26 7.33 -1.94 -31.16
C HIS A 26 7.01 -2.93 -30.03
N VAL A 27 6.34 -2.43 -29.00
CA VAL A 27 5.83 -3.26 -27.91
C VAL A 27 4.33 -3.40 -28.10
N PHE A 28 3.84 -4.64 -28.17
CA PHE A 28 2.40 -4.90 -28.17
C PHE A 28 1.92 -5.23 -26.76
N VAL A 29 0.86 -4.55 -26.32
CA VAL A 29 0.14 -4.90 -25.09
C VAL A 29 -1.33 -5.07 -25.44
N GLY A 30 -1.88 -6.24 -25.16
CA GLY A 30 -3.30 -6.53 -25.38
C GLY A 30 -3.78 -7.68 -24.54
N GLY A 31 -5.04 -8.07 -24.71
CA GLY A 31 -5.60 -9.14 -23.89
C GLY A 31 -7.11 -9.25 -23.93
N GLN A 32 -7.62 -10.09 -23.03
CA GLN A 32 -9.04 -10.31 -22.80
C GLN A 32 -9.35 -10.40 -21.30
N ILE A 33 -10.44 -9.72 -20.89
CA ILE A 33 -10.93 -9.75 -19.51
C ILE A 33 -12.27 -10.47 -19.42
N ASN A 34 -12.33 -11.49 -18.58
CA ASN A 34 -13.56 -12.15 -18.18
C ASN A 34 -14.12 -11.48 -16.93
N ASN A 35 -15.45 -11.29 -16.91
CA ASN A 35 -16.19 -10.60 -15.85
C ASN A 35 -15.72 -9.16 -15.54
N PRO A 36 -15.45 -8.31 -16.54
CA PRO A 36 -14.86 -7.00 -16.29
C PRO A 36 -15.71 -6.13 -15.35
N GLU A 37 -15.05 -5.51 -14.38
CA GLU A 37 -15.64 -4.51 -13.46
C GLU A 37 -15.70 -3.12 -14.11
N THR A 38 -14.81 -2.85 -15.07
CA THR A 38 -14.78 -1.61 -15.88
C THR A 38 -14.71 -1.91 -17.38
N ASP A 39 -15.12 -0.98 -18.24
CA ASP A 39 -15.03 -1.11 -19.70
C ASP A 39 -13.66 -0.69 -20.28
N TYR A 40 -12.65 -0.58 -19.43
CA TYR A 40 -11.27 -0.23 -19.80
C TYR A 40 -10.23 -0.85 -18.86
N VAL A 41 -8.98 -0.80 -19.30
CA VAL A 41 -7.77 -1.04 -18.49
C VAL A 41 -6.87 0.18 -18.55
N VAL A 42 -6.04 0.37 -17.53
CA VAL A 42 -5.06 1.46 -17.47
C VAL A 42 -3.66 0.85 -17.45
N LEU A 43 -2.82 1.33 -18.37
CA LEU A 43 -1.39 1.06 -18.38
C LEU A 43 -0.66 2.27 -17.79
N SER A 44 0.21 2.03 -16.82
CA SER A 44 0.97 3.08 -16.15
C SER A 44 2.41 2.66 -15.86
N LYS A 45 3.30 3.63 -15.69
CA LYS A 45 4.68 3.48 -15.24
C LYS A 45 4.96 4.59 -14.24
N GLU A 46 5.50 4.27 -13.07
CA GLU A 46 5.93 5.25 -12.06
C GLU A 46 4.83 6.24 -11.64
N ASP A 47 3.63 5.74 -11.34
CA ASP A 47 2.41 6.51 -11.04
C ASP A 47 1.88 7.39 -12.20
N SER A 48 2.51 7.35 -13.39
CA SER A 48 2.09 8.09 -14.58
C SER A 48 1.28 7.20 -15.52
N ILE A 49 0.07 7.66 -15.87
CA ILE A 49 -0.78 6.95 -16.85
C ILE A 49 -0.15 7.09 -18.24
N ILE A 50 0.18 5.95 -18.84
CA ILE A 50 0.67 5.86 -20.22
C ILE A 50 -0.51 5.80 -21.19
N ASP A 51 -1.50 4.95 -20.90
CA ASP A 51 -2.68 4.80 -21.75
C ASP A 51 -3.90 4.26 -20.99
N THR A 52 -5.08 4.45 -21.59
CA THR A 52 -6.34 3.84 -21.17
C THR A 52 -6.93 3.09 -22.35
N LEU A 53 -6.92 1.77 -22.29
CA LEU A 53 -7.35 0.91 -23.39
C LEU A 53 -8.79 0.43 -23.11
N TYR A 54 -9.72 0.81 -23.97
CA TYR A 54 -11.11 0.41 -23.86
C TYR A 54 -11.34 -1.02 -24.36
N LEU A 55 -12.18 -1.75 -23.63
CA LEU A 55 -12.59 -3.10 -24.00
C LEU A 55 -13.58 -3.04 -25.17
N ASN A 56 -13.40 -3.93 -26.14
CA ASN A 56 -14.36 -4.12 -27.23
C ASN A 56 -15.57 -4.96 -26.78
N GLN A 57 -16.50 -5.26 -27.69
CA GLN A 57 -17.71 -6.06 -27.39
C GLN A 57 -17.42 -7.51 -26.95
N GLN A 58 -16.18 -7.99 -27.13
CA GLN A 58 -15.70 -9.31 -26.71
C GLN A 58 -14.81 -9.21 -25.45
N ASN A 59 -14.80 -8.06 -24.78
CA ASN A 59 -13.94 -7.73 -23.64
C ASN A 59 -12.44 -7.81 -23.95
N GLN A 60 -12.05 -7.55 -25.20
CA GLN A 60 -10.65 -7.55 -25.63
C GLN A 60 -10.12 -6.13 -25.77
N PHE A 61 -8.82 -5.96 -25.57
CA PHE A 61 -8.09 -4.71 -25.75
C PHE A 61 -6.73 -5.00 -26.40
N GLY A 62 -6.11 -3.98 -27.01
CA GLY A 62 -4.80 -4.16 -27.61
C GLY A 62 -4.30 -2.90 -28.30
N LYS A 63 -3.00 -2.65 -28.20
CA LYS A 63 -2.31 -1.54 -28.86
C LYS A 63 -0.82 -1.85 -29.03
N GLU A 64 -0.24 -1.35 -30.12
CA GLU A 64 1.20 -1.29 -30.35
C GLU A 64 1.74 0.07 -29.91
N TYR A 65 2.92 0.07 -29.31
CA TYR A 65 3.60 1.26 -28.82
C TYR A 65 5.00 1.36 -29.45
N ASP A 66 5.35 2.54 -29.96
CA ASP A 66 6.61 2.77 -30.65
C ASP A 66 7.80 2.99 -29.70
N ASP A 67 7.55 3.59 -28.53
CA ASP A 67 8.60 4.13 -27.65
C ASP A 67 8.38 3.73 -26.17
N LEU A 68 8.09 2.45 -25.89
CA LEU A 68 8.09 1.96 -24.50
C LEU A 68 9.51 1.61 -24.05
N GLU A 69 9.96 2.27 -23.00
CA GLU A 69 11.23 1.98 -22.35
C GLU A 69 11.16 0.68 -21.53
N SER A 70 12.26 -0.06 -21.45
CA SER A 70 12.38 -1.19 -20.55
C SER A 70 12.03 -0.83 -19.10
N GLY A 71 11.26 -1.68 -18.42
CA GLY A 71 10.99 -1.50 -17.00
C GLY A 71 9.68 -2.13 -16.52
N ILE A 72 9.33 -1.79 -15.28
CA ILE A 72 8.07 -2.19 -14.65
C ILE A 72 6.95 -1.32 -15.20
N TYR A 73 5.86 -1.97 -15.58
CA TYR A 73 4.59 -1.35 -15.92
C TYR A 73 3.50 -1.91 -15.03
N THR A 74 2.57 -1.05 -14.61
CA THR A 74 1.38 -1.46 -13.87
C THR A 74 0.20 -1.60 -14.82
N PHE A 75 -0.34 -2.81 -14.89
CA PHE A 75 -1.61 -3.14 -15.52
C PHE A 75 -2.73 -3.05 -14.48
N LYS A 76 -3.68 -2.13 -14.69
CA LYS A 76 -4.79 -1.90 -13.76
C LYS A 76 -6.14 -2.15 -14.42
N HIS A 77 -6.95 -2.97 -13.76
CA HIS A 77 -8.37 -3.09 -14.03
C HIS A 77 -9.12 -2.96 -12.71
N SER A 78 -9.71 -1.78 -12.51
CA SER A 78 -10.16 -1.32 -11.19
C SER A 78 -11.11 -2.33 -10.53
N PRO A 79 -10.97 -2.61 -9.21
CA PRO A 79 -10.08 -1.93 -8.27
C PRO A 79 -8.64 -2.48 -8.22
N GLU A 80 -8.38 -3.62 -8.85
CA GLU A 80 -7.14 -4.37 -8.73
C GLU A 80 -6.13 -4.00 -9.82
N ASN A 81 -4.87 -4.35 -9.58
CA ASN A 81 -3.78 -4.13 -10.51
C ASN A 81 -2.67 -5.15 -10.27
N GLN A 82 -1.79 -5.31 -11.27
CA GLN A 82 -0.58 -6.11 -11.15
C GLN A 82 0.54 -5.50 -11.97
N ILE A 83 1.78 -5.78 -11.58
CA ILE A 83 2.95 -5.38 -12.35
C ILE A 83 3.24 -6.38 -13.48
N MET A 84 3.87 -5.87 -14.53
CA MET A 84 4.46 -6.64 -15.61
C MET A 84 5.76 -5.97 -16.02
N TYR A 85 6.66 -6.72 -16.66
CA TYR A 85 7.88 -6.17 -17.24
C TYR A 85 7.73 -6.13 -18.76
N LEU A 86 8.05 -4.99 -19.35
CA LEU A 86 8.08 -4.78 -20.80
C LEU A 86 9.45 -4.24 -21.20
N GLU A 87 9.93 -4.63 -22.36
CA GLU A 87 11.06 -4.01 -23.06
C GLU A 87 10.82 -3.99 -24.58
N PRO A 88 11.56 -3.16 -25.35
CA PRO A 88 11.39 -3.05 -26.80
C PRO A 88 11.42 -4.41 -27.50
N GLY A 89 10.40 -4.67 -28.34
CA GLY A 89 10.20 -5.93 -29.05
C GLY A 89 9.34 -6.96 -28.34
N ASP A 90 8.88 -6.70 -27.11
CA ASP A 90 7.94 -7.58 -26.41
C ASP A 90 6.53 -7.53 -27.05
N SER A 91 5.86 -8.69 -27.05
CA SER A 91 4.45 -8.82 -27.42
C SER A 91 3.70 -9.56 -26.32
N VAL A 92 3.06 -8.81 -25.42
CA VAL A 92 2.42 -9.36 -24.22
C VAL A 92 0.90 -9.36 -24.36
N VAL A 93 0.32 -10.56 -24.28
CA VAL A 93 -1.12 -10.83 -24.28
C VAL A 93 -1.55 -11.28 -22.88
N ILE A 94 -2.48 -10.53 -22.31
CA ILE A 94 -3.01 -10.71 -20.95
C ILE A 94 -4.34 -11.46 -21.01
N TRP A 95 -4.49 -12.50 -20.20
CA TRP A 95 -5.79 -13.10 -19.90
C TRP A 95 -6.08 -12.97 -18.41
N LEU A 96 -7.29 -12.53 -18.07
CA LEU A 96 -7.70 -12.25 -16.69
C LEU A 96 -9.16 -12.66 -16.44
N ASN A 97 -9.46 -13.20 -15.26
CA ASN A 97 -10.80 -13.28 -14.71
C ASN A 97 -10.87 -12.52 -13.37
N THR A 98 -11.60 -11.42 -13.35
CA THR A 98 -11.70 -10.52 -12.17
C THR A 98 -12.28 -11.16 -10.91
N LEU A 99 -12.93 -12.34 -11.03
CA LEU A 99 -13.42 -13.07 -9.85
C LEU A 99 -12.28 -13.60 -8.96
N ASP A 100 -11.09 -13.79 -9.52
CA ASP A 100 -9.87 -14.16 -8.78
C ASP A 100 -8.67 -13.54 -9.52
N PHE A 101 -8.48 -12.22 -9.35
CA PHE A 101 -7.62 -11.41 -10.20
C PHE A 101 -6.19 -11.97 -10.29
N ASP A 102 -5.50 -12.04 -9.15
CA ASP A 102 -4.09 -12.43 -9.10
C ASP A 102 -3.87 -13.89 -9.51
N ARG A 103 -4.77 -14.80 -9.13
CA ARG A 103 -4.59 -16.23 -9.42
C ARG A 103 -5.06 -16.65 -10.81
N SER A 104 -5.86 -15.82 -11.47
CA SER A 104 -6.32 -16.06 -12.85
C SER A 104 -5.50 -15.32 -13.90
N LEU A 105 -4.76 -14.28 -13.52
CA LEU A 105 -3.92 -13.52 -14.43
C LEU A 105 -2.87 -14.42 -15.09
N ASN A 106 -2.71 -14.27 -16.40
CA ASN A 106 -1.71 -14.98 -17.17
C ASN A 106 -1.16 -14.07 -18.27
N PHE A 107 0.15 -14.14 -18.49
CA PHE A 107 0.83 -13.47 -19.60
C PHE A 107 1.27 -14.49 -20.65
N SER A 108 1.07 -14.16 -21.92
CA SER A 108 1.49 -14.97 -23.06
C SER A 108 2.06 -14.11 -24.19
N GLY A 109 2.77 -14.72 -25.12
CA GLY A 109 3.46 -14.02 -26.22
C GLY A 109 4.94 -13.81 -25.95
N ASP A 110 5.62 -13.13 -26.87
CA ASP A 110 7.07 -12.95 -26.82
C ASP A 110 7.46 -11.98 -25.70
N GLY A 111 8.34 -12.42 -24.79
CA GLY A 111 8.72 -11.66 -23.59
C GLY A 111 7.80 -11.86 -22.38
N ALA A 112 6.70 -12.61 -22.51
CA ALA A 112 5.74 -12.80 -21.42
C ALA A 112 6.30 -13.55 -20.20
N GLU A 113 7.28 -14.44 -20.39
CA GLU A 113 7.88 -15.23 -19.30
C GLU A 113 8.52 -14.34 -18.22
N LYS A 114 9.03 -13.17 -18.60
CA LYS A 114 9.53 -12.15 -17.66
C LYS A 114 8.45 -11.73 -16.66
N SER A 115 7.23 -11.50 -17.16
CA SER A 115 6.07 -11.10 -16.35
C SER A 115 5.46 -12.30 -15.61
N ASN A 116 5.44 -13.49 -16.21
CA ASN A 116 5.00 -14.72 -15.53
C ASN A 116 5.87 -15.04 -14.31
N PHE A 117 7.20 -14.86 -14.40
CA PHE A 117 8.08 -15.04 -13.24
C PHE A 117 7.76 -14.06 -12.11
N LEU A 118 7.58 -12.77 -12.41
CA LEU A 118 7.23 -11.77 -11.39
C LEU A 118 5.88 -12.08 -10.73
N LEU A 119 4.90 -12.56 -11.51
CA LEU A 119 3.61 -13.01 -11.00
C LEU A 119 3.73 -14.25 -10.10
N ASP A 120 4.53 -15.26 -10.48
CA ASP A 120 4.80 -16.42 -9.63
C ASP A 120 5.43 -16.01 -8.29
N ILE A 121 6.45 -15.14 -8.33
CA ILE A 121 7.07 -14.61 -7.11
C ILE A 121 6.05 -13.86 -6.26
N PHE A 122 5.22 -13.02 -6.84
CA PHE A 122 4.16 -12.30 -6.12
C PHE A 122 3.19 -13.27 -5.43
N ILE A 123 2.64 -14.25 -6.14
CA ILE A 123 1.70 -15.24 -5.59
C ILE A 123 2.36 -16.02 -4.44
N ARG A 124 3.61 -16.43 -4.61
CA ARG A 124 4.37 -17.15 -3.57
C ARG A 124 4.72 -16.28 -2.37
N ASN A 125 4.81 -14.96 -2.53
CA ASN A 125 4.97 -14.02 -1.41
C ASN A 125 3.68 -13.86 -0.61
N LEU A 126 2.52 -13.93 -1.27
CA LEU A 126 1.23 -13.91 -0.56
C LEU A 126 1.14 -15.05 0.47
N ASP A 127 1.58 -16.26 0.11
CA ASP A 127 1.60 -17.42 1.01
C ASP A 127 2.55 -17.23 2.22
N ASN A 128 3.60 -16.41 2.08
CA ASN A 128 4.52 -16.11 3.18
C ASN A 128 3.90 -15.21 4.26
N ASN A 129 2.84 -14.46 3.95
CA ASN A 129 2.17 -13.63 4.94
C ASN A 129 1.55 -14.45 6.08
N ASP A 130 1.10 -15.68 5.79
CA ASP A 130 0.65 -16.61 6.80
C ASP A 130 1.83 -17.21 7.59
N LEU A 131 2.98 -17.39 6.93
CA LEU A 131 4.20 -17.90 7.54
C LEU A 131 4.64 -16.99 8.70
N ILE A 132 4.69 -15.67 8.52
CA ILE A 132 5.13 -14.81 9.62
C ILE A 132 4.22 -14.92 10.86
N LEU A 133 2.90 -15.04 10.66
CA LEU A 133 1.93 -15.15 11.75
C LEU A 133 2.01 -16.50 12.48
N GLN A 134 2.42 -17.56 11.80
CA GLN A 134 2.59 -18.89 12.38
C GLN A 134 3.95 -19.06 13.07
N TYR A 135 5.00 -18.50 12.48
CA TYR A 135 6.39 -18.82 12.83
C TYR A 135 7.11 -17.74 13.64
N TYR A 136 6.54 -16.56 13.90
CA TYR A 136 7.23 -15.54 14.72
C TYR A 136 7.59 -15.97 16.16
N LYS A 137 7.13 -17.14 16.62
CA LYS A 137 7.45 -17.71 17.94
C LYS A 137 8.58 -18.75 17.92
N ILE A 138 9.08 -19.12 16.74
CA ILE A 138 10.20 -20.07 16.65
C ILE A 138 11.52 -19.38 16.98
N LYS A 139 12.60 -20.15 17.07
CA LYS A 139 13.94 -19.60 17.33
C LYS A 139 14.47 -18.80 16.13
N PRO A 140 15.20 -17.69 16.35
CA PRO A 140 15.79 -16.89 15.28
C PRO A 140 16.63 -17.68 14.27
N GLU A 141 17.43 -18.65 14.72
CA GLU A 141 18.23 -19.50 13.82
C GLU A 141 17.34 -20.35 12.91
N ARG A 142 16.26 -20.91 13.44
CA ARG A 142 15.35 -21.73 12.65
C ARG A 142 14.56 -20.88 11.65
N PHE A 143 14.14 -19.68 12.05
CA PHE A 143 13.51 -18.74 11.14
C PHE A 143 14.48 -18.33 10.03
N ALA A 144 15.76 -18.17 10.37
CA ALA A 144 16.80 -17.87 9.40
C ALA A 144 16.88 -18.94 8.31
N GLU A 145 17.04 -20.20 8.70
CA GLU A 145 17.09 -21.35 7.78
C GLU A 145 15.87 -21.41 6.85
N ILE A 146 14.67 -21.14 7.37
CA ILE A 146 13.43 -21.15 6.57
C ILE A 146 13.47 -20.06 5.50
N THR A 147 13.78 -18.82 5.89
CA THR A 147 13.83 -17.71 4.93
C THR A 147 14.98 -17.83 3.93
N ASP A 148 16.12 -18.39 4.33
CA ASP A 148 17.23 -18.69 3.41
C ASP A 148 16.79 -19.74 2.38
N SER A 149 16.12 -20.81 2.82
CA SER A 149 15.58 -21.82 1.92
C SER A 149 14.52 -21.26 0.95
N ILE A 150 13.66 -20.33 1.39
CA ILE A 150 12.68 -19.69 0.52
C ILE A 150 13.38 -18.84 -0.55
N ARG A 151 14.39 -18.06 -0.16
CA ARG A 151 15.18 -17.25 -1.09
C ARG A 151 15.88 -18.14 -2.12
N ASP A 152 16.57 -19.18 -1.66
CA ASP A 152 17.38 -20.04 -2.52
C ASP A 152 16.51 -20.80 -3.55
N ASP A 153 15.30 -21.25 -3.17
CA ASP A 153 14.36 -21.90 -4.09
C ASP A 153 13.85 -20.94 -5.19
N ARG A 154 13.66 -19.66 -4.85
CA ARG A 154 13.27 -18.62 -5.81
C ARG A 154 14.42 -18.20 -6.72
N MET A 155 15.63 -18.13 -6.18
CA MET A 155 16.83 -17.91 -7.00
C MET A 155 17.03 -19.05 -8.00
N GLN A 156 16.82 -20.31 -7.61
CA GLN A 156 16.83 -21.45 -8.54
C GLN A 156 15.72 -21.35 -9.60
N SER A 157 14.58 -20.73 -9.27
CA SER A 157 13.52 -20.49 -10.26
C SER A 157 13.94 -19.46 -11.29
N LEU A 158 14.67 -18.41 -10.87
CA LEU A 158 15.27 -17.42 -11.78
C LEU A 158 16.39 -18.04 -12.63
N GLU A 159 17.25 -18.86 -12.05
CA GLU A 159 18.30 -19.58 -12.80
C GLU A 159 17.71 -20.45 -13.91
N ARG A 160 16.58 -21.14 -13.65
CA ARG A 160 15.86 -21.90 -14.68
C ARG A 160 15.31 -21.02 -15.80
N LEU A 161 14.84 -19.81 -15.48
CA LEU A 161 14.39 -18.85 -16.48
C LEU A 161 15.57 -18.33 -17.33
N GLU A 162 16.71 -18.04 -16.69
CA GLU A 162 17.96 -17.66 -17.36
C GLU A 162 18.46 -18.74 -18.35
N GLU A 163 18.18 -20.01 -18.08
CA GLU A 163 18.50 -21.13 -18.99
C GLU A 163 17.55 -21.24 -20.20
N GLN A 164 16.35 -20.69 -20.10
CA GLN A 164 15.27 -20.83 -21.08
C GLN A 164 15.10 -19.60 -21.97
N GLU A 165 15.37 -18.41 -21.42
CA GLU A 165 15.09 -17.13 -22.04
C GLU A 165 16.34 -16.24 -22.10
N GLU A 166 16.44 -15.40 -23.12
CA GLU A 166 17.46 -14.34 -23.17
C GLU A 166 16.99 -13.15 -22.32
N LEU A 167 17.60 -12.98 -21.15
CA LEU A 167 17.21 -11.95 -20.18
C LEU A 167 18.16 -10.76 -20.21
N SER A 168 17.61 -9.54 -20.29
CA SER A 168 18.39 -8.31 -20.19
C SER A 168 18.96 -8.10 -18.78
N ASP A 169 20.10 -7.42 -18.67
CA ASP A 169 20.72 -7.09 -17.38
C ASP A 169 19.75 -6.31 -16.46
N THR A 170 18.92 -5.43 -17.07
CA THR A 170 17.87 -4.68 -16.38
C THR A 170 16.84 -5.61 -15.77
N TYR A 171 16.34 -6.58 -16.54
CA TYR A 171 15.41 -7.58 -16.02
C TYR A 171 16.05 -8.44 -14.92
N LEU A 172 17.30 -8.87 -15.11
CA LEU A 172 18.01 -9.67 -14.11
C LEU A 172 18.20 -8.94 -12.78
N LYS A 173 18.51 -7.63 -12.82
CA LYS A 173 18.55 -6.77 -11.62
C LYS A 173 17.19 -6.78 -10.91
N LEU A 174 16.10 -6.57 -11.67
CA LEU A 174 14.74 -6.54 -11.14
C LEU A 174 14.31 -7.90 -10.55
N ALA A 175 14.51 -8.99 -11.28
CA ALA A 175 14.13 -10.33 -10.86
C ALA A 175 14.87 -10.72 -9.56
N LYS A 176 16.18 -10.44 -9.47
CA LYS A 176 16.95 -10.64 -8.23
C LYS A 176 16.45 -9.76 -7.10
N ALA A 177 16.08 -8.51 -7.38
CA ALA A 177 15.48 -7.62 -6.38
C ALA A 177 14.14 -8.17 -5.87
N SER A 178 13.26 -8.67 -6.74
CA SER A 178 11.96 -9.26 -6.36
C SER A 178 12.09 -10.44 -5.38
N VAL A 179 13.15 -11.24 -5.53
CA VAL A 179 13.46 -12.35 -4.62
C VAL A 179 14.10 -11.88 -3.32
N ASN A 180 15.12 -11.02 -3.42
CA ASN A 180 15.90 -10.60 -2.27
C ASN A 180 15.14 -9.69 -1.33
N TYR A 181 14.34 -8.75 -1.84
CA TYR A 181 13.60 -7.83 -0.96
C TYR A 181 12.50 -8.53 -0.16
N GLU A 182 11.93 -9.65 -0.64
CA GLU A 182 11.00 -10.45 0.18
C GLU A 182 11.76 -11.16 1.30
N PHE A 183 12.94 -11.70 0.99
CA PHE A 183 13.81 -12.28 2.00
C PHE A 183 14.14 -11.25 3.09
N TYR A 184 14.42 -9.99 2.70
CA TYR A 184 14.66 -8.91 3.65
C TYR A 184 13.39 -8.57 4.44
N ASP A 185 12.24 -8.43 3.78
CA ASP A 185 10.94 -8.14 4.39
C ASP A 185 10.59 -9.12 5.52
N LEU A 186 10.72 -10.43 5.24
CA LEU A 186 10.45 -11.48 6.23
C LEU A 186 11.34 -11.36 7.47
N ARG A 187 12.62 -11.02 7.27
CA ARG A 187 13.58 -10.82 8.37
C ARG A 187 13.28 -9.57 9.18
N GLU A 188 12.85 -8.50 8.53
CA GLU A 188 12.45 -7.25 9.21
C GLU A 188 11.17 -7.44 10.03
N ARG A 189 10.14 -8.06 9.45
CA ARG A 189 8.87 -8.37 10.13
C ARG A 189 9.09 -9.29 11.32
N TYR A 190 9.92 -10.33 11.15
CA TYR A 190 10.27 -11.23 12.25
C TYR A 190 11.00 -10.49 13.36
N SER A 191 12.03 -9.73 13.01
CA SER A 191 12.78 -8.90 13.96
C SER A 191 11.84 -7.99 14.74
N PHE A 192 10.92 -7.30 14.07
CA PHE A 192 9.95 -6.45 14.74
C PHE A 192 9.08 -7.22 15.74
N LEU A 193 8.49 -8.34 15.32
CA LEU A 193 7.57 -9.12 16.14
C LEU A 193 8.24 -9.72 17.38
N ILE A 194 9.45 -10.26 17.25
CA ILE A 194 10.13 -10.88 18.39
C ILE A 194 10.63 -9.84 19.40
N HIS A 195 11.11 -8.68 18.95
CA HIS A 195 11.44 -7.59 19.88
C HIS A 195 10.20 -7.13 20.63
N LYS A 196 9.06 -7.00 19.94
CA LYS A 196 7.80 -6.53 20.54
C LYS A 196 7.16 -7.53 21.50
N TYR A 197 7.12 -8.81 21.14
CA TYR A 197 6.32 -9.81 21.85
C TYR A 197 7.14 -10.87 22.60
N TYR A 198 8.41 -11.09 22.25
CA TYR A 198 9.28 -12.10 22.88
C TYR A 198 10.70 -11.58 23.15
N PRO A 199 10.90 -10.62 24.09
CA PRO A 199 12.21 -10.05 24.36
C PRO A 199 13.31 -11.06 24.69
N ALA A 200 12.96 -12.19 25.32
CA ALA A 200 13.90 -13.27 25.59
C ALA A 200 14.44 -13.96 24.32
N LEU A 201 13.56 -14.22 23.34
CA LEU A 201 13.97 -14.79 22.04
C LEU A 201 14.67 -13.76 21.16
N SER A 202 14.33 -12.48 21.30
CA SER A 202 15.03 -11.38 20.62
C SER A 202 16.52 -11.32 20.99
N ALA A 203 16.90 -11.69 22.22
CA ALA A 203 18.30 -11.80 22.60
C ALA A 203 19.04 -12.99 21.95
N GLU A 204 18.33 -13.94 21.34
CA GLU A 204 18.90 -15.08 20.59
C GLU A 204 19.09 -14.76 19.10
N ILE A 205 18.82 -13.54 18.62
CA ILE A 205 19.02 -13.20 17.19
C ILE A 205 20.52 -13.31 16.84
N PRO A 206 20.90 -14.13 15.84
CA PRO A 206 22.28 -14.24 15.39
C PRO A 206 22.81 -12.90 14.89
N GLU A 207 24.11 -12.63 15.12
CA GLU A 207 24.76 -11.39 14.66
C GLU A 207 24.60 -11.19 13.15
N ASN A 208 24.64 -12.28 12.37
CA ASN A 208 24.51 -12.26 10.92
C ASN A 208 23.06 -12.20 10.40
N PHE A 209 22.05 -12.25 11.28
CA PHE A 209 20.64 -12.35 10.89
C PHE A 209 20.19 -11.21 9.97
N ASN A 210 20.75 -10.02 10.17
CA ASN A 210 20.43 -8.79 9.45
C ASN A 210 21.55 -8.31 8.52
N ASN A 211 22.52 -9.15 8.15
CA ASN A 211 23.66 -8.75 7.30
C ASN A 211 23.25 -8.21 5.92
N TYR A 212 22.07 -8.59 5.43
CA TYR A 212 21.52 -8.02 4.20
C TYR A 212 21.39 -6.49 4.26
N ARG A 213 21.28 -5.91 5.46
CA ARG A 213 21.13 -4.46 5.63
C ARG A 213 22.30 -3.64 5.09
N GLU A 214 23.47 -4.26 4.95
CA GLU A 214 24.66 -3.61 4.39
C GLU A 214 24.54 -3.33 2.88
N HIS A 215 23.61 -3.99 2.19
CA HIS A 215 23.48 -3.97 0.73
C HIS A 215 22.17 -3.33 0.25
N ILE A 216 21.42 -2.67 1.14
CA ILE A 216 20.15 -2.05 0.79
C ILE A 216 20.39 -0.79 -0.03
N ASN A 217 19.78 -0.74 -1.21
CA ASN A 217 19.55 0.53 -1.89
C ASN A 217 18.24 1.15 -1.37
N PHE A 218 18.31 2.30 -0.69
CA PHE A 218 17.14 3.06 -0.20
C PHE A 218 16.62 4.07 -1.24
N SER A 219 17.14 4.04 -2.46
CA SER A 219 16.88 5.05 -3.50
C SER A 219 16.91 4.44 -4.90
N ASP A 220 16.49 3.17 -5.03
CA ASP A 220 16.31 2.54 -6.34
C ASP A 220 14.98 3.01 -6.96
N GLU A 221 15.06 3.88 -7.96
CA GLU A 221 13.90 4.43 -8.68
C GLU A 221 13.21 3.36 -9.53
N ASP A 222 13.99 2.43 -10.09
CA ASP A 222 13.50 1.33 -10.93
C ASP A 222 12.58 0.35 -10.17
N LEU A 223 12.63 0.37 -8.83
CA LEU A 223 11.90 -0.56 -7.96
C LEU A 223 10.68 0.09 -7.28
N GLU A 224 10.35 1.36 -7.55
CA GLU A 224 9.27 2.06 -6.86
C GLU A 224 7.88 1.41 -7.04
N ASP A 225 7.65 0.81 -8.21
CA ASP A 225 6.42 0.07 -8.53
C ASP A 225 6.48 -1.41 -8.06
N LEU A 226 7.63 -1.88 -7.58
CA LEU A 226 7.79 -3.23 -7.05
C LEU A 226 7.29 -3.29 -5.60
N TYR A 227 6.12 -3.90 -5.39
CA TYR A 227 5.47 -4.01 -4.08
C TYR A 227 6.38 -4.51 -2.95
N VAL A 228 7.12 -5.57 -3.22
CA VAL A 228 8.02 -6.19 -2.24
C VAL A 228 9.13 -5.23 -1.78
N TYR A 229 9.64 -4.37 -2.66
CA TYR A 229 10.63 -3.35 -2.29
C TYR A 229 10.04 -2.29 -1.35
N THR A 230 8.88 -1.74 -1.70
CA THR A 230 8.24 -0.70 -0.89
C THR A 230 7.72 -1.22 0.46
N ASN A 231 7.25 -2.47 0.52
CA ASN A 231 6.88 -3.15 1.76
C ASN A 231 8.09 -3.35 2.66
N PHE A 232 9.18 -3.89 2.12
CA PHE A 232 10.43 -4.06 2.83
C PHE A 232 10.92 -2.74 3.44
N LEU A 233 10.88 -1.64 2.68
CA LEU A 233 11.30 -0.33 3.20
C LEU A 233 10.45 0.11 4.39
N ASP A 234 9.14 -0.15 4.37
CA ASP A 234 8.28 0.15 5.52
C ASP A 234 8.63 -0.72 6.73
N ASP A 235 8.81 -2.02 6.54
CA ASP A 235 9.11 -2.94 7.63
C ASP A 235 10.54 -2.77 8.18
N TYR A 236 11.51 -2.41 7.34
CA TYR A 236 12.83 -1.93 7.77
C TYR A 236 12.70 -0.70 8.67
N LEU A 237 11.94 0.32 8.26
CA LEU A 237 11.76 1.53 9.07
C LEU A 237 11.05 1.22 10.40
N ARG A 238 10.08 0.29 10.40
CA ARG A 238 9.40 -0.16 11.61
C ARG A 238 10.35 -0.88 12.56
N SER A 239 11.08 -1.89 12.10
CA SER A 239 12.03 -2.63 12.93
C SER A 239 13.17 -1.72 13.44
N LYS A 240 13.71 -0.85 12.58
CA LYS A 240 14.79 0.07 12.91
C LYS A 240 14.35 1.11 13.95
N SER A 241 13.09 1.55 13.88
CA SER A 241 12.53 2.52 14.83
C SER A 241 12.40 2.01 16.28
N ILE A 242 12.50 0.70 16.49
CA ILE A 242 12.34 0.07 17.81
C ILE A 242 13.62 -0.58 18.36
N GLU A 243 14.76 -0.49 17.69
CA GLU A 243 16.00 -1.11 18.18
C GLU A 243 16.45 -0.57 19.54
N ASP A 244 16.30 0.74 19.76
CA ASP A 244 16.61 1.40 21.02
C ASP A 244 15.39 1.47 21.96
N CYS A 245 14.35 0.68 21.71
CA CYS A 245 13.09 0.75 22.45
C CYS A 245 13.22 0.15 23.85
N GLN A 246 13.03 0.98 24.88
CA GLN A 246 13.14 0.59 26.29
C GLN A 246 11.79 0.50 27.01
N THR A 247 10.71 0.98 26.38
CA THR A 247 9.37 1.06 26.99
C THR A 247 8.33 0.39 26.09
N LYS A 248 7.16 0.05 26.63
CA LYS A 248 6.07 -0.50 25.81
C LYS A 248 5.55 0.50 24.76
N GLU A 249 5.66 1.79 25.05
CA GLU A 249 5.11 2.88 24.24
C GLU A 249 5.84 3.02 22.89
N CYS A 250 7.16 2.79 22.83
CA CYS A 250 7.90 2.90 21.57
C CYS A 250 7.57 1.80 20.55
N TYR A 251 6.95 0.69 20.96
CA TYR A 251 6.40 -0.33 20.06
C TYR A 251 5.02 0.05 19.46
N ASN A 252 4.41 1.14 19.93
CA ASN A 252 3.24 1.71 19.31
C ASN A 252 3.69 2.49 18.06
N LEU A 253 3.45 1.90 16.89
CA LEU A 253 3.75 2.52 15.60
C LEU A 253 2.96 3.81 15.36
N ASN A 254 1.86 4.05 16.07
CA ASN A 254 1.12 5.32 15.97
C ASN A 254 1.61 6.39 16.96
N SER A 255 2.57 6.06 17.84
CA SER A 255 3.10 7.04 18.79
C SER A 255 3.89 8.13 18.07
N LEU A 256 3.80 9.34 18.60
CA LEU A 256 4.54 10.49 18.09
C LEU A 256 6.05 10.21 18.06
N GLN A 257 6.58 9.53 19.09
CA GLN A 257 7.99 9.13 19.16
C GLN A 257 8.38 8.22 17.99
N ASN A 258 7.60 7.16 17.75
CA ASN A 258 7.92 6.17 16.71
C ASN A 258 7.79 6.78 15.30
N LEU A 259 6.73 7.53 15.03
CA LEU A 259 6.53 8.16 13.74
C LEU A 259 7.61 9.21 13.44
N SER A 260 8.00 9.99 14.45
CA SER A 260 9.06 11.00 14.30
C SER A 260 10.41 10.34 14.02
N LYS A 261 10.71 9.22 14.71
CA LYS A 261 11.91 8.42 14.42
C LYS A 261 11.92 7.90 12.98
N ARG A 262 10.78 7.47 12.45
CA ARG A 262 10.67 7.02 11.06
C ARG A 262 10.80 8.17 10.06
N ILE A 263 10.33 9.37 10.37
CA ILE A 263 10.60 10.57 9.56
C ILE A 263 12.11 10.85 9.50
N GLU A 264 12.79 10.85 10.64
CA GLU A 264 14.24 11.06 10.72
C GLU A 264 15.05 9.98 9.97
N LEU A 265 14.66 8.71 10.13
CA LEU A 265 15.30 7.60 9.41
C LEU A 265 15.11 7.74 7.90
N THR A 266 13.90 8.05 7.43
CA THR A 266 13.64 8.28 6.00
C THR A 266 14.46 9.44 5.46
N ASP A 267 14.48 10.58 6.16
CA ASP A 267 15.26 11.75 5.76
C ASP A 267 16.76 11.45 5.64
N SER A 268 17.29 10.66 6.59
CA SER A 268 18.70 10.28 6.62
C SER A 268 19.08 9.26 5.54
N LEU A 269 18.24 8.25 5.30
CA LEU A 269 18.58 7.09 4.47
C LEU A 269 18.21 7.30 2.99
N PHE A 270 17.07 7.95 2.71
CA PHE A 270 16.52 8.06 1.36
C PHE A 270 17.12 9.30 0.69
N LYS A 271 17.75 9.12 -0.47
CA LYS A 271 18.37 10.18 -1.28
C LYS A 271 17.52 10.55 -2.48
N ASN A 272 16.70 9.64 -2.98
CA ASN A 272 15.69 9.96 -3.99
C ASN A 272 14.52 10.73 -3.34
N ASP A 273 14.21 11.90 -3.90
CA ASP A 273 13.18 12.80 -3.37
C ASP A 273 11.75 12.24 -3.53
N LYS A 274 11.45 11.53 -4.62
CA LYS A 274 10.11 10.99 -4.90
C LYS A 274 9.70 9.96 -3.84
N LEU A 275 10.53 8.95 -3.63
CA LEU A 275 10.37 7.91 -2.63
C LEU A 275 10.44 8.48 -1.21
N LYS A 276 11.40 9.36 -0.93
CA LYS A 276 11.50 10.06 0.36
C LYS A 276 10.21 10.82 0.68
N HIS A 277 9.68 11.59 -0.26
CA HIS A 277 8.44 12.33 -0.07
C HIS A 277 7.24 11.41 0.15
N LYS A 278 7.13 10.29 -0.59
CA LYS A 278 6.06 9.29 -0.40
C LYS A 278 6.01 8.76 1.04
N PHE A 279 7.17 8.43 1.62
CA PHE A 279 7.26 7.92 3.00
C PHE A 279 7.05 9.02 4.04
N ILE A 280 7.72 10.17 3.89
CA ILE A 280 7.57 11.30 4.84
C ILE A 280 6.14 11.82 4.84
N ASP A 281 5.46 11.92 3.70
CA ASP A 281 4.04 12.30 3.62
C ASP A 281 3.18 11.43 4.53
N ARG A 282 3.28 10.11 4.35
CA ARG A 282 2.50 9.15 5.13
C ARG A 282 2.76 9.29 6.62
N PHE A 283 4.03 9.33 7.04
CA PHE A 283 4.38 9.44 8.45
C PHE A 283 4.03 10.81 9.05
N ALA A 284 4.20 11.90 8.31
CA ALA A 284 3.84 13.25 8.73
C ALA A 284 2.33 13.39 8.93
N THR A 285 1.56 12.94 7.94
CA THR A 285 0.09 12.92 7.98
C THR A 285 -0.40 12.10 9.17
N GLN A 286 0.15 10.89 9.37
CA GLN A 286 -0.18 10.05 10.52
C GLN A 286 0.24 10.69 11.85
N SER A 287 1.41 11.34 11.92
CA SER A 287 1.88 12.02 13.13
C SER A 287 0.95 13.15 13.56
N ILE A 288 0.44 13.93 12.61
CA ILE A 288 -0.57 14.94 12.91
C ILE A 288 -1.85 14.26 13.38
N ILE A 289 -2.40 13.31 12.64
CA ILE A 289 -3.73 12.75 12.94
C ILE A 289 -3.73 11.96 14.24
N MET A 290 -2.61 11.36 14.65
CA MET A 290 -2.48 10.67 15.93
C MET A 290 -2.04 11.60 17.08
N SER A 291 -1.78 12.88 16.83
CA SER A 291 -1.37 13.82 17.88
C SER A 291 -2.50 14.13 18.87
N GLU A 292 -2.19 14.03 20.16
CA GLU A 292 -3.12 14.29 21.27
C GLU A 292 -3.08 15.73 21.81
N THR A 293 -2.03 16.49 21.50
CA THR A 293 -1.80 17.82 22.08
C THR A 293 -1.29 18.81 21.04
N ASP A 294 -1.52 20.10 21.29
CA ASP A 294 -0.94 21.19 20.50
C ASP A 294 0.59 21.11 20.45
N ARG A 295 1.23 20.76 21.58
CA ARG A 295 2.69 20.58 21.65
C ARG A 295 3.18 19.45 20.74
N GLY A 296 2.43 18.36 20.64
CA GLY A 296 2.75 17.25 19.73
C GLY A 296 2.66 17.70 18.27
N ILE A 297 1.61 18.42 17.90
CA ILE A 297 1.45 19.00 16.56
C ILE A 297 2.60 19.97 16.25
N ASP A 298 2.92 20.88 17.18
CA ASP A 298 4.01 21.84 16.99
C ASP A 298 5.37 21.16 16.84
N PHE A 299 5.60 20.07 17.58
CA PHE A 299 6.79 19.25 17.45
C PHE A 299 6.93 18.66 16.05
N VAL A 300 5.87 18.04 15.51
CA VAL A 300 5.87 17.48 14.14
C VAL A 300 6.14 18.57 13.12
N LEU A 301 5.46 19.72 13.21
CA LEU A 301 5.66 20.83 12.29
C LEU A 301 7.10 21.36 12.32
N ASN A 302 7.71 21.43 13.50
CA ASN A 302 9.10 21.86 13.64
C ASN A 302 10.09 20.80 13.12
N LEU A 303 9.82 19.51 13.32
CA LEU A 303 10.61 18.43 12.74
C LEU A 303 10.58 18.50 11.20
N LEU A 304 9.40 18.65 10.60
CA LEU A 304 9.26 18.78 9.15
C LEU A 304 9.93 20.03 8.59
N LYS A 305 9.91 21.14 9.34
CA LYS A 305 10.70 22.34 9.00
C LYS A 305 12.19 22.09 9.05
N SER A 306 12.68 21.30 10.02
CA SER A 306 14.12 21.04 10.19
C SER A 306 14.73 20.19 9.08
N ILE A 307 13.90 19.44 8.35
CA ILE A 307 14.29 18.62 7.20
C ILE A 307 13.85 19.22 5.86
N ASP A 308 13.45 20.50 5.85
CA ASP A 308 13.00 21.23 4.67
C ASP A 308 11.91 20.51 3.84
N TYR A 309 10.93 19.89 4.52
CA TYR A 309 9.91 19.09 3.85
C TYR A 309 9.02 19.91 2.90
N ALA A 310 8.96 19.48 1.63
CA ALA A 310 8.37 20.24 0.53
C ALA A 310 6.86 20.56 0.67
N ARG A 311 6.08 19.71 1.36
CA ARG A 311 4.61 19.86 1.48
C ARG A 311 4.17 20.25 2.89
N LEU A 312 4.97 21.09 3.55
CA LEU A 312 4.68 21.58 4.89
C LEU A 312 3.34 22.32 4.98
N ASP A 313 2.96 23.06 3.93
CA ASP A 313 1.70 23.81 3.85
C ASP A 313 0.45 22.91 3.97
N TYR A 314 0.49 21.74 3.33
CA TYR A 314 -0.54 20.71 3.43
C TYR A 314 -0.65 20.21 4.86
N ILE A 315 0.49 19.92 5.51
CA ILE A 315 0.53 19.44 6.89
C ILE A 315 0.08 20.53 7.88
N GLU A 316 0.38 21.81 7.64
CA GLU A 316 -0.12 22.93 8.45
C GLU A 316 -1.64 23.10 8.35
N ARG A 317 -2.22 22.90 7.17
CA ARG A 317 -3.68 22.85 6.97
C ARG A 317 -4.30 21.68 7.72
N LEU A 318 -3.72 20.48 7.61
CA LEU A 318 -4.16 19.29 8.34
C LEU A 318 -4.06 19.49 9.86
N SER A 319 -3.00 20.15 10.31
CA SER A 319 -2.76 20.48 11.73
C SER A 319 -3.86 21.38 12.30
N ARG A 320 -4.28 22.40 11.54
CA ARG A 320 -5.42 23.26 11.96
C ARG A 320 -6.71 22.47 12.12
N MET A 321 -6.96 21.49 11.25
CA MET A 321 -8.10 20.58 11.38
C MET A 321 -7.95 19.70 12.62
N GLN A 322 -6.81 19.05 12.80
CA GLN A 322 -6.57 18.15 13.93
C GLN A 322 -6.65 18.87 15.29
N ARG A 323 -6.23 20.13 15.38
CA ARG A 323 -6.38 20.92 16.61
C ARG A 323 -7.82 21.00 17.11
N SER A 324 -8.81 20.91 16.22
CA SER A 324 -10.23 20.87 16.60
C SER A 324 -10.72 19.48 17.08
N TYR A 325 -9.89 18.44 16.91
CA TYR A 325 -10.16 17.07 17.31
C TYR A 325 -9.28 16.60 18.49
N LEU A 326 -8.55 17.51 19.14
CA LEU A 326 -7.79 17.19 20.35
C LEU A 326 -8.73 16.95 21.55
N LYS A 327 -8.25 16.15 22.51
CA LYS A 327 -8.95 15.90 23.76
C LYS A 327 -9.35 17.20 24.46
N GLY A 328 -10.58 17.23 24.98
CA GLY A 328 -11.17 18.39 25.65
C GLY A 328 -11.90 19.35 24.72
N ASN A 329 -11.69 19.28 23.40
CA ASN A 329 -12.52 20.00 22.46
C ASN A 329 -13.88 19.33 22.29
N SER A 330 -14.89 20.12 21.91
CA SER A 330 -16.23 19.61 21.63
C SER A 330 -16.49 19.54 20.13
N ILE A 331 -17.13 18.45 19.71
CA ILE A 331 -17.69 18.30 18.36
C ILE A 331 -19.19 18.62 18.31
N ALA A 332 -19.80 19.01 19.43
CA ALA A 332 -21.25 19.19 19.56
C ALA A 332 -21.84 20.07 18.45
N ASP A 333 -21.17 21.16 18.06
CA ASP A 333 -21.65 22.12 17.07
C ASP A 333 -21.35 21.70 15.61
N LYS A 334 -20.67 20.57 15.37
CA LYS A 334 -20.37 20.12 14.00
C LYS A 334 -21.64 19.55 13.37
N GLY A 335 -21.97 20.06 12.20
CA GLY A 335 -23.21 19.73 11.49
C GLY A 335 -23.16 18.38 10.76
N LEU A 336 -24.28 17.68 10.81
CA LEU A 336 -24.54 16.38 10.21
C LEU A 336 -25.83 16.41 9.39
N ILE A 337 -25.99 15.42 8.51
CA ILE A 337 -27.22 15.14 7.76
C ILE A 337 -27.66 13.72 8.13
N ASP A 338 -28.90 13.55 8.58
CA ASP A 338 -29.50 12.24 8.87
C ASP A 338 -29.96 11.53 7.58
N THR A 339 -30.40 10.28 7.67
CA THR A 339 -30.88 9.51 6.51
C THR A 339 -32.21 10.00 5.92
N ASN A 340 -32.85 11.01 6.54
CA ASN A 340 -34.06 11.66 6.04
C ASN A 340 -33.75 13.02 5.39
N GLY A 341 -32.49 13.44 5.37
CA GLY A 341 -32.03 14.69 4.77
C GLY A 341 -32.12 15.88 5.71
N ASN A 342 -32.47 15.66 6.98
CA ASN A 342 -32.51 16.73 7.98
C ASN A 342 -31.10 17.09 8.42
N LYS A 343 -30.84 18.38 8.53
CA LYS A 343 -29.62 18.88 9.16
C LYS A 343 -29.75 18.79 10.67
N THR A 344 -28.73 18.26 11.32
CA THR A 344 -28.61 18.14 12.77
C THR A 344 -27.18 18.43 13.21
N THR A 345 -26.84 18.24 14.48
CA THR A 345 -25.49 18.38 15.03
C THR A 345 -25.17 17.21 15.96
N TYR A 346 -23.89 16.97 16.25
CA TYR A 346 -23.53 15.93 17.23
C TYR A 346 -24.17 16.18 18.61
N GLY A 347 -24.29 17.44 19.04
CA GLY A 347 -24.88 17.78 20.34
C GLY A 347 -26.38 17.49 20.45
N GLU A 348 -27.08 17.39 19.31
CA GLU A 348 -28.51 17.02 19.26
C GLU A 348 -28.73 15.52 19.29
N ILE A 349 -27.76 14.73 18.80
CA ILE A 349 -27.90 13.27 18.67
C ILE A 349 -27.19 12.48 19.77
N ILE A 350 -26.15 13.05 20.40
CA ILE A 350 -25.39 12.42 21.48
C ILE A 350 -26.04 12.72 22.83
N ASP A 351 -26.53 11.68 23.51
CA ASP A 351 -27.10 11.78 24.87
C ASP A 351 -26.42 10.88 25.92
N LYS A 352 -25.53 9.97 25.48
CA LYS A 352 -24.70 9.09 26.31
C LYS A 352 -23.27 8.99 25.75
N PRO A 353 -22.30 8.37 26.47
CA PRO A 353 -20.96 8.15 25.96
C PRO A 353 -21.00 7.48 24.58
N SER A 354 -20.23 8.00 23.64
CA SER A 354 -20.36 7.63 22.23
C SER A 354 -19.00 7.48 21.56
N ILE A 355 -18.96 6.64 20.53
CA ILE A 355 -17.80 6.41 19.68
C ILE A 355 -18.17 6.79 18.25
N ILE A 356 -17.38 7.68 17.66
CA ILE A 356 -17.58 8.17 16.28
C ILE A 356 -16.55 7.54 15.37
N MET A 357 -17.02 6.90 14.30
CA MET A 357 -16.19 6.21 13.31
C MET A 357 -16.56 6.71 11.91
N SER A 358 -15.57 7.12 11.13
CA SER A 358 -15.80 7.65 9.79
C SER A 358 -15.65 6.60 8.69
N TRP A 359 -16.36 6.79 7.57
CA TRP A 359 -16.25 5.94 6.39
C TRP A 359 -16.51 6.70 5.10
N SER A 360 -16.15 6.09 3.96
CA SER A 360 -16.37 6.64 2.62
C SER A 360 -17.01 5.61 1.69
N ILE A 361 -17.91 6.04 0.81
CA ILE A 361 -18.51 5.24 -0.26
C ILE A 361 -17.45 4.78 -1.28
N TYR A 362 -16.29 5.43 -1.31
CA TYR A 362 -15.18 5.10 -2.20
C TYR A 362 -14.20 4.08 -1.59
N ALA A 363 -14.45 3.63 -0.35
CA ALA A 363 -13.61 2.65 0.35
C ALA A 363 -14.45 1.40 0.66
N LEU A 364 -14.71 0.58 -0.38
CA LEU A 364 -15.66 -0.54 -0.33
C LEU A 364 -15.36 -1.53 0.80
N ASP A 365 -14.17 -2.13 0.79
CA ASP A 365 -13.75 -3.12 1.79
C ASP A 365 -13.76 -2.52 3.19
N HIS A 366 -13.30 -1.28 3.29
CA HIS A 366 -13.24 -0.54 4.54
C HIS A 366 -14.63 -0.33 5.15
N HIS A 367 -15.58 0.18 4.38
CA HIS A 367 -16.91 0.44 4.92
C HIS A 367 -17.66 -0.86 5.21
N GLN A 368 -17.51 -1.91 4.40
CA GLN A 368 -18.12 -3.22 4.70
C GLN A 368 -17.59 -3.79 6.01
N TRP A 369 -16.26 -3.78 6.19
CA TRP A 369 -15.62 -4.22 7.41
C TRP A 369 -16.06 -3.40 8.63
N LEU A 370 -16.09 -2.06 8.50
CA LEU A 370 -16.47 -1.16 9.59
C LEU A 370 -17.89 -1.44 10.08
N HIS A 371 -18.87 -1.52 9.19
CA HIS A 371 -20.27 -1.73 9.58
C HIS A 371 -20.48 -3.11 10.19
N LYS A 372 -19.73 -4.12 9.74
CA LYS A 372 -19.72 -5.45 10.37
C LYS A 372 -19.23 -5.38 11.81
N ILE A 373 -18.08 -4.75 12.05
CA ILE A 373 -17.50 -4.63 13.40
C ILE A 373 -18.38 -3.77 14.31
N VAL A 374 -18.91 -2.66 13.81
CA VAL A 374 -19.79 -1.77 14.58
C VAL A 374 -21.05 -2.49 15.04
N LYS A 375 -21.62 -3.38 14.21
CA LYS A 375 -22.75 -4.22 14.61
C LYS A 375 -22.40 -5.08 15.83
N ASP A 376 -21.27 -5.79 15.78
CA ASP A 376 -20.83 -6.66 16.88
C ASP A 376 -20.54 -5.85 18.16
N LEU A 377 -19.94 -4.67 18.03
CA LEU A 377 -19.62 -3.79 19.16
C LEU A 377 -20.87 -3.19 19.83
N ARG A 378 -21.90 -2.83 19.05
CA ARG A 378 -23.18 -2.33 19.58
C ARG A 378 -23.88 -3.39 20.43
N GLU A 379 -23.80 -4.66 20.04
CA GLU A 379 -24.36 -5.77 20.82
C GLU A 379 -23.59 -6.00 22.13
N LYS A 380 -22.26 -5.84 22.10
CA LYS A 380 -21.37 -6.09 23.24
C LYS A 380 -21.33 -4.96 24.27
N TYR A 381 -21.48 -3.72 23.83
CA TYR A 381 -21.35 -2.51 24.65
C TYR A 381 -22.58 -1.60 24.53
N PRO A 382 -23.78 -2.03 24.97
CA PRO A 382 -25.02 -1.25 24.83
C PRO A 382 -25.00 0.09 25.61
N GLU A 383 -24.07 0.26 26.54
CA GLU A 383 -23.83 1.48 27.31
C GLU A 383 -23.21 2.61 26.48
N ILE A 384 -22.67 2.30 25.29
CA ILE A 384 -22.08 3.25 24.35
C ILE A 384 -22.91 3.27 23.06
N ASP A 385 -23.06 4.44 22.45
CA ASP A 385 -23.53 4.52 21.06
C ASP A 385 -22.37 4.58 20.08
N PHE A 386 -22.50 3.84 18.97
CA PHE A 386 -21.52 3.83 17.90
C PHE A 386 -22.12 4.53 16.69
N TYR A 387 -21.64 5.75 16.39
CA TYR A 387 -22.06 6.52 15.24
C TYR A 387 -21.10 6.32 14.08
N THR A 388 -21.66 6.03 12.91
CA THR A 388 -20.94 5.86 11.66
C THR A 388 -21.20 7.07 10.78
N VAL A 389 -20.13 7.75 10.37
CA VAL A 389 -20.21 9.06 9.71
C VAL A 389 -19.56 9.00 8.33
N ASN A 390 -20.37 9.14 7.30
CA ASN A 390 -19.89 9.27 5.94
C ASN A 390 -19.20 10.64 5.73
N ILE A 391 -17.96 10.61 5.26
CA ILE A 391 -17.15 11.83 5.06
C ILE A 391 -17.22 12.37 3.62
N ASP A 392 -17.96 11.74 2.72
CA ASP A 392 -18.07 12.16 1.32
C ASP A 392 -19.09 13.28 1.21
N GLY A 393 -18.63 14.52 1.22
CA GLY A 393 -19.53 15.67 1.14
C GLY A 393 -20.24 15.73 -0.21
N GLN A 394 -21.48 16.24 -0.22
CA GLN A 394 -22.29 16.44 -1.42
C GLN A 394 -22.63 15.15 -2.18
N THR A 395 -22.65 14.00 -1.50
CA THR A 395 -22.96 12.68 -2.09
C THR A 395 -24.18 12.02 -1.46
N TYR A 396 -25.08 12.78 -0.83
CA TYR A 396 -26.22 12.28 -0.06
C TYR A 396 -26.99 11.12 -0.72
N GLU A 397 -27.36 11.25 -1.99
CA GLU A 397 -28.08 10.20 -2.73
C GLU A 397 -27.25 8.93 -2.94
N ASN A 398 -25.94 9.06 -3.19
CA ASN A 398 -25.04 7.92 -3.33
C ASN A 398 -24.81 7.24 -1.99
N TRP A 399 -24.65 8.03 -0.92
CA TRP A 399 -24.56 7.53 0.45
C TRP A 399 -25.78 6.71 0.83
N LEU A 400 -27.00 7.24 0.63
CA LEU A 400 -28.24 6.49 0.87
C LEU A 400 -28.31 5.20 0.04
N ARG A 401 -27.92 5.25 -1.24
CA ARG A 401 -27.90 4.05 -2.09
C ARG A 401 -26.98 2.97 -1.51
N VAL A 402 -25.78 3.34 -1.05
CA VAL A 402 -24.84 2.40 -0.42
C VAL A 402 -25.45 1.80 0.86
N LEU A 403 -26.10 2.61 1.71
CA LEU A 403 -26.79 2.09 2.90
C LEU A 403 -27.84 1.02 2.55
N GLU A 404 -28.63 1.24 1.49
CA GLU A 404 -29.63 0.27 1.02
C GLU A 404 -28.99 -0.98 0.42
N THR A 405 -28.01 -0.80 -0.48
CA THR A 405 -27.33 -1.89 -1.19
C THR A 405 -26.72 -2.90 -0.22
N PHE A 406 -26.12 -2.42 0.87
CA PHE A 406 -25.49 -3.29 1.87
C PHE A 406 -26.37 -3.54 3.10
N SER A 407 -27.61 -3.04 3.12
CA SER A 407 -28.55 -3.21 4.22
C SER A 407 -27.99 -2.77 5.58
N TYR A 408 -27.29 -1.64 5.61
CA TYR A 408 -26.72 -1.08 6.84
C TYR A 408 -27.83 -0.48 7.74
N ASP A 409 -27.62 -0.55 9.05
CA ASP A 409 -28.55 0.02 10.04
C ASP A 409 -28.47 1.55 10.04
N LYS A 410 -29.48 2.18 9.45
CA LYS A 410 -29.61 3.62 9.28
C LYS A 410 -29.76 4.41 10.58
N LYS A 411 -30.08 3.78 11.71
CA LYS A 411 -30.39 4.48 12.97
C LYS A 411 -29.25 5.37 13.46
N TYR A 412 -28.01 4.94 13.21
CA TYR A 412 -26.79 5.60 13.69
C TYR A 412 -25.90 6.12 12.55
N GLU A 413 -26.49 6.25 11.35
CA GLU A 413 -25.80 6.69 10.14
C GLU A 413 -26.02 8.18 9.88
N TYR A 414 -24.91 8.89 9.66
CA TYR A 414 -24.94 10.31 9.35
C TYR A 414 -23.93 10.63 8.24
N GLN A 415 -24.18 11.71 7.50
CA GLN A 415 -23.19 12.30 6.57
C GLN A 415 -22.75 13.66 7.10
N ILE A 416 -21.49 14.03 6.88
CA ILE A 416 -21.01 15.38 7.24
C ILE A 416 -21.75 16.46 6.45
N ALA A 417 -22.31 17.47 7.14
CA ALA A 417 -23.12 18.49 6.47
C ALA A 417 -22.29 19.59 5.79
N ASN A 418 -21.19 20.01 6.42
CA ASN A 418 -20.37 21.13 5.96
C ASN A 418 -18.91 20.72 5.86
N ARG A 419 -18.32 20.92 4.68
CA ARG A 419 -16.89 20.74 4.45
C ARG A 419 -16.24 22.10 4.24
N ASN A 420 -15.44 22.53 5.20
CA ASN A 420 -14.66 23.77 5.07
C ASN A 420 -13.28 23.52 4.42
N ILE A 421 -12.99 22.27 4.06
CA ILE A 421 -11.69 21.79 3.57
C ILE A 421 -11.93 20.70 2.51
N GLY A 422 -10.99 20.56 1.57
CA GLY A 422 -11.03 19.63 0.43
C GLY A 422 -11.24 18.15 0.76
N ASN A 423 -11.60 17.38 -0.28
CA ASN A 423 -11.92 15.96 -0.24
C ASN A 423 -10.81 15.09 0.38
N ASP A 424 -9.59 15.35 -0.06
CA ASP A 424 -8.33 14.77 0.37
C ASP A 424 -8.11 14.78 1.89
N MET A 425 -8.33 15.91 2.57
CA MET A 425 -7.95 16.00 3.99
C MET A 425 -8.83 15.16 4.92
N TYR A 426 -10.12 15.01 4.63
CA TYR A 426 -10.98 14.15 5.44
C TYR A 426 -10.69 12.67 5.21
N LYS A 427 -10.19 12.28 4.03
CA LYS A 427 -9.82 10.88 3.76
C LYS A 427 -8.75 10.38 4.73
N ASN A 428 -7.85 11.26 5.18
CA ASN A 428 -6.84 10.89 6.15
C ASN A 428 -7.42 10.48 7.53
N TYR A 429 -8.68 10.85 7.81
CA TYR A 429 -9.36 10.53 9.07
C TYR A 429 -10.16 9.23 9.01
N LEU A 430 -10.23 8.54 7.85
CA LEU A 430 -11.05 7.33 7.68
C LEU A 430 -10.82 6.28 8.78
N THR A 431 -9.57 6.10 9.19
CA THR A 431 -9.16 5.11 10.19
C THR A 431 -9.13 5.61 11.63
N LYS A 432 -9.46 6.89 11.85
CA LYS A 432 -9.46 7.54 13.17
C LYS A 432 -10.79 7.29 13.89
N VAL A 433 -10.71 7.10 15.20
CA VAL A 433 -11.87 6.98 16.09
C VAL A 433 -11.89 8.12 17.10
N LEU A 434 -13.07 8.65 17.39
CA LEU A 434 -13.28 9.62 18.47
C LEU A 434 -14.15 9.03 19.55
N PHE A 435 -13.66 9.05 20.79
CA PHE A 435 -14.42 8.73 21.99
C PHE A 435 -14.91 10.04 22.58
N VAL A 436 -16.22 10.20 22.73
CA VAL A 436 -16.84 11.45 23.16
C VAL A 436 -17.80 11.22 24.32
N ASP A 437 -17.79 12.13 25.28
CA ASP A 437 -18.75 12.09 26.38
C ASP A 437 -20.16 12.48 25.92
N LYS A 438 -21.13 12.40 26.83
CA LYS A 438 -22.54 12.76 26.58
C LYS A 438 -22.78 14.23 26.21
N LYS A 439 -21.76 15.09 26.20
CA LYS A 439 -21.83 16.49 25.76
C LYS A 439 -21.09 16.70 24.43
N GLY A 440 -20.65 15.62 23.79
CA GLY A 440 -19.84 15.67 22.58
C GLY A 440 -18.41 16.17 22.82
N VAL A 441 -17.89 16.13 24.06
CA VAL A 441 -16.50 16.49 24.36
C VAL A 441 -15.60 15.28 24.13
N ILE A 442 -14.56 15.46 23.33
CA ILE A 442 -13.59 14.43 22.98
C ILE A 442 -12.79 14.02 24.22
N GLN A 443 -12.87 12.74 24.56
CA GLN A 443 -12.12 12.12 25.66
C GLN A 443 -10.86 11.42 25.16
N LYS A 444 -10.90 10.85 23.94
CA LYS A 444 -9.77 10.20 23.25
C LYS A 444 -9.94 10.30 21.73
N GLY A 445 -8.84 10.45 21.00
CA GLY A 445 -8.88 10.71 19.54
C GLY A 445 -7.63 10.26 18.76
N ASP A 446 -6.66 9.69 19.45
CA ASP A 446 -5.40 9.10 18.99
C ASP A 446 -5.55 7.59 18.69
N ILE A 447 -6.78 7.12 18.55
CA ILE A 447 -7.09 5.71 18.33
C ILE A 447 -7.34 5.43 16.86
N SER A 448 -6.80 4.31 16.41
CA SER A 448 -7.21 3.62 15.19
C SER A 448 -7.58 2.17 15.52
N TYR A 449 -8.63 1.65 14.90
CA TYR A 449 -9.11 0.27 15.08
C TYR A 449 -8.26 -0.78 14.33
N SER A 450 -6.98 -0.49 14.10
CA SER A 450 -6.04 -1.41 13.43
C SER A 450 -5.92 -2.78 14.11
N SER A 451 -6.26 -2.89 15.40
CA SER A 451 -6.35 -4.14 16.17
C SER A 451 -7.64 -4.12 16.99
N ILE A 452 -8.55 -5.06 16.72
CA ILE A 452 -9.85 -5.12 17.42
C ILE A 452 -9.66 -5.38 18.92
N LYS A 453 -8.64 -6.14 19.30
CA LYS A 453 -8.35 -6.45 20.70
C LYS A 453 -7.94 -5.18 21.45
N ASP A 454 -6.99 -4.44 20.89
CA ASP A 454 -6.51 -3.20 21.52
C ASP A 454 -7.64 -2.16 21.55
N PHE A 455 -8.49 -2.14 20.52
CA PHE A 455 -9.65 -1.26 20.47
C PHE A 455 -10.71 -1.58 21.54
N GLU A 456 -10.96 -2.84 21.84
CA GLU A 456 -11.87 -3.20 22.93
C GLU A 456 -11.28 -2.86 24.32
N GLU A 457 -9.97 -2.97 24.50
CA GLU A 457 -9.30 -2.50 25.72
C GLU A 457 -9.53 -0.98 25.91
N ASP A 458 -9.46 -0.19 24.83
CA ASP A 458 -9.79 1.24 24.85
C ASP A 458 -11.27 1.51 25.21
N ILE A 459 -12.20 0.70 24.70
CA ILE A 459 -13.63 0.80 25.05
C ILE A 459 -13.85 0.53 26.53
N LEU A 460 -13.21 -0.51 27.07
CA LEU A 460 -13.32 -0.84 28.49
C LEU A 460 -12.69 0.25 29.36
N GLU A 461 -11.56 0.84 28.96
CA GLU A 461 -10.97 1.98 29.68
C GLU A 461 -11.91 3.20 29.67
N PHE A 462 -12.60 3.42 28.55
CA PHE A 462 -13.56 4.51 28.41
C PHE A 462 -14.80 4.35 29.29
N LEU A 463 -15.33 3.13 29.43
CA LEU A 463 -16.47 2.82 30.29
C LEU A 463 -16.17 2.93 31.79
N ASN A 464 -14.91 2.75 32.18
CA ASN A 464 -14.49 2.72 33.58
C ASN A 464 -14.08 4.10 34.13
N LYS A 465 -14.24 5.18 33.36
CA LYS A 465 -13.99 6.58 33.76
C LYS A 465 -15.30 7.30 34.05
#